data_AF-A0AAD7DRZ5-F1
#
_entry.id   AF-A0AAD7DRZ5-F1
#
_cell.length_a   1.000
_cell.length_b   1.000
_cell.length_c   1.000
_cell.angle_alpha   90.00
_cell.angle_beta   90.00
_cell.angle_gamma   90.00
#
_symmetry.space_group_name_H-M   'P 1'
#
loop_
_entity.id
_entity.type
_entity.pdbx_description
1 polymer ?
#
loop_
_entity_poly.entity_id
_entity_poly.type
_entity_poly.pdbx_seq_one_letter_code
_entity_poly.pdbx_strand_id
1 'polypeptide(L)'
;KAALLHRKFFPPATPVPPPPAAPPSSPMPALTFTTAHVLRAIACISPWKAPGPSGIPNVAIASARNILAPVLLAILEAGLRLGYFPDSWRIFITATLRKPGKSDYTVPGAYRPIAEEEGLGKVIESVVADWLSEFAERTGMLSKNQFGG
;
A
#
# COMPACT_ATOMS: atom_id res chain seq x y z
N LYS A 1 28.08 -3.12 -3.65
CA LYS A 1 27.13 -2.15 -3.04
C LYS A 1 25.72 -2.73 -2.82
N ALA A 2 25.10 -3.38 -3.82
CA ALA A 2 23.76 -3.98 -3.67
C ALA A 2 23.62 -4.92 -2.45
N ALA A 3 24.54 -5.87 -2.27
CA ALA A 3 24.51 -6.79 -1.11
C ALA A 3 24.58 -6.07 0.25
N LEU A 4 25.36 -4.99 0.35
CA LEU A 4 25.46 -4.17 1.57
C LEU A 4 24.13 -3.47 1.88
N LEU A 5 23.49 -2.88 0.86
CA LEU A 5 22.19 -2.24 1.00
C LEU A 5 21.09 -3.25 1.36
N HIS A 6 21.08 -4.40 0.68
CA HIS A 6 20.15 -5.49 0.96
C HIS A 6 20.25 -5.94 2.42
N ARG A 7 21.45 -6.28 2.90
CA ARG A 7 21.68 -6.69 4.29
C ARG A 7 21.25 -5.62 5.30
N LYS A 8 21.40 -4.33 4.95
CA LYS A 8 21.06 -3.23 5.86
C LYS A 8 19.56 -2.93 5.89
N PHE A 9 18.87 -2.98 4.75
CA PHE A 9 17.45 -2.64 4.63
C PHE A 9 16.51 -3.82 4.90
N PHE A 10 16.98 -5.05 4.74
CA PHE A 10 16.21 -6.28 4.95
C PHE A 10 16.93 -7.21 5.92
N PRO A 11 17.06 -6.83 7.21
CA PRO A 11 17.61 -7.73 8.22
C PRO A 11 16.65 -8.92 8.47
N PRO A 12 17.15 -10.06 8.99
CA PRO A 12 16.31 -11.17 9.41
C PRO A 12 15.26 -10.71 10.43
N ALA A 13 14.07 -11.30 10.37
CA ALA A 13 13.02 -11.04 11.35
C ALA A 13 13.52 -11.37 12.76
N THR A 14 13.34 -10.44 13.69
CA THR A 14 13.57 -10.70 15.11
C THR A 14 12.26 -11.16 15.75
N PRO A 15 12.29 -12.09 16.71
CA PRO A 15 11.08 -12.49 17.43
C PRO A 15 10.46 -11.26 18.10
N VAL A 16 9.25 -10.89 17.65
CA VAL A 16 8.50 -9.78 18.25
C VAL A 16 7.73 -10.33 19.44
N PRO A 17 7.84 -9.73 20.65
CA PRO A 17 7.01 -10.13 21.77
C PRO A 17 5.53 -9.98 21.42
N PRO A 18 4.64 -10.81 21.99
CA PRO A 18 3.21 -10.70 21.73
C PRO A 18 2.72 -9.29 22.06
N PRO A 19 1.83 -8.71 21.23
CA PRO A 19 1.28 -7.40 21.52
C PRO A 19 0.53 -7.42 22.87
N PRO A 20 0.53 -6.29 23.61
CA PRO A 20 -0.25 -6.19 24.82
C PRO A 20 -1.74 -6.45 24.53
N ALA A 21 -2.48 -6.91 25.54
CA ALA A 21 -3.92 -7.14 25.43
C ALA A 21 -4.60 -5.88 24.89
N ALA A 22 -5.32 -6.03 23.77
CA ALA A 22 -6.00 -4.91 23.14
C ALA A 22 -7.06 -4.36 24.10
N PRO A 23 -7.21 -3.01 24.20
CA PRO A 23 -8.34 -2.45 24.92
C PRO A 23 -9.66 -2.91 24.28
N PRO A 24 -10.76 -2.97 25.05
CA PRO A 24 -12.07 -3.31 24.50
C PRO A 24 -12.40 -2.35 23.35
N SER A 25 -12.46 -2.89 22.13
CA SER A 25 -12.74 -2.12 20.92
C SER A 25 -14.24 -2.10 20.65
N SER A 26 -14.75 -0.95 20.26
CA SER A 26 -16.05 -0.88 19.59
C SER A 26 -16.00 -1.73 18.31
N PRO A 27 -17.06 -2.49 17.99
CA PRO A 27 -17.09 -3.25 16.76
C PRO A 27 -16.92 -2.30 15.57
N MET A 28 -15.99 -2.63 14.67
CA MET A 28 -15.83 -1.91 13.42
C MET A 28 -17.13 -2.00 12.61
N PRO A 29 -17.59 -0.91 11.98
CA PRO A 29 -18.76 -0.98 11.12
C PRO A 29 -18.45 -1.90 9.92
N ALA A 30 -19.51 -2.46 9.34
CA ALA A 30 -19.38 -3.27 8.13
C ALA A 30 -18.75 -2.43 7.01
N LEU A 31 -17.69 -2.97 6.42
CA LEU A 31 -17.01 -2.36 5.27
C LEU A 31 -17.88 -2.59 4.02
N THR A 32 -18.45 -1.52 3.50
CA THR A 32 -19.22 -1.55 2.24
C THR A 32 -18.49 -0.74 1.18
N PHE A 33 -18.24 -1.40 0.05
CA PHE A 33 -17.55 -0.80 -1.08
C PHE A 33 -18.46 -0.83 -2.31
N THR A 34 -18.16 0.06 -3.26
CA THR A 34 -18.92 0.14 -4.52
C THR A 34 -17.94 0.34 -5.67
N THR A 35 -18.40 0.10 -6.89
CA THR A 35 -17.60 0.34 -8.09
C THR A 35 -17.12 1.80 -8.17
N ALA A 36 -17.89 2.74 -7.63
CA ALA A 36 -17.50 4.16 -7.57
C ALA A 36 -16.24 4.39 -6.73
N HIS A 37 -16.09 3.68 -5.60
CA HIS A 37 -14.87 3.75 -4.78
C HIS A 37 -13.65 3.30 -5.59
N VAL A 38 -13.77 2.17 -6.29
CA VAL A 38 -12.69 1.63 -7.13
C VAL A 38 -12.36 2.56 -8.30
N LEU A 39 -13.38 3.11 -8.97
CA LEU A 39 -13.18 4.07 -10.06
C LEU A 39 -12.46 5.35 -9.59
N ARG A 40 -12.79 5.86 -8.39
CA ARG A 40 -12.06 6.98 -7.79
C ARG A 40 -10.61 6.61 -7.53
N ALA A 41 -10.34 5.45 -6.93
CA ALA A 41 -8.98 4.98 -6.68
C ALA A 41 -8.16 4.87 -7.99
N ILE A 42 -8.74 4.32 -9.05
CA ILE A 42 -8.10 4.26 -10.38
C ILE A 42 -7.86 5.66 -10.94
N ALA A 43 -8.75 6.64 -10.72
CA ALA A 43 -8.55 8.01 -11.19
C ALA A 43 -7.40 8.73 -10.46
N CYS A 44 -7.06 8.31 -9.25
CA CYS A 44 -6.01 8.92 -8.43
C CYS A 44 -4.61 8.34 -8.68
N ILE A 45 -4.48 7.22 -9.41
CA ILE A 45 -3.15 6.64 -9.68
C ILE A 45 -2.35 7.55 -10.61
N SER A 46 -1.05 7.73 -10.31
CA SER A 46 -0.15 8.45 -11.21
C SER A 46 0.09 7.64 -12.49
N PRO A 47 -0.27 8.12 -13.70
CA PRO A 47 -0.28 7.30 -14.91
C PRO A 47 1.10 6.78 -15.32
N TRP A 48 2.15 7.55 -15.06
CA TRP A 48 3.52 7.28 -15.51
C TRP A 48 4.45 6.80 -14.40
N LYS A 49 3.87 6.32 -13.29
CA LYS A 49 4.65 5.67 -12.23
C LYS A 49 5.24 4.36 -12.74
N ALA A 50 6.39 3.97 -12.19
CA ALA A 50 7.01 2.68 -12.49
C ALA A 50 6.03 1.53 -12.21
N PRO A 51 5.94 0.53 -13.10
CA PRO A 51 5.08 -0.62 -12.88
C PRO A 51 5.67 -1.55 -11.81
N GLY A 52 4.78 -2.31 -11.16
CA GLY A 52 5.14 -3.40 -10.28
C GLY A 52 5.65 -4.65 -11.03
N PRO A 53 5.75 -5.80 -10.36
CA PRO A 53 6.27 -7.04 -10.94
C PRO A 53 5.56 -7.53 -12.21
N SER A 54 4.26 -7.25 -12.38
CA SER A 54 3.52 -7.62 -13.60
C SER A 54 3.98 -6.86 -14.85
N GLY A 55 4.65 -5.72 -14.68
CA GLY A 55 4.99 -4.81 -15.77
C GLY A 55 3.79 -4.02 -16.33
N ILE A 56 2.58 -4.16 -15.76
CA ILE A 56 1.40 -3.44 -16.20
C ILE A 56 1.52 -1.97 -15.77
N PRO A 57 1.56 -1.01 -16.71
CA PRO A 57 1.66 0.40 -16.36
C PRO A 57 0.30 0.96 -15.92
N ASN A 58 0.33 1.97 -15.04
CA ASN A 58 -0.89 2.60 -14.51
C ASN A 58 -1.78 3.19 -15.62
N VAL A 59 -1.20 3.68 -16.72
CA VAL A 59 -1.98 4.10 -17.90
C VAL A 59 -2.88 2.98 -18.43
N ALA A 60 -2.42 1.73 -18.46
CA ALA A 60 -3.22 0.61 -18.94
C ALA A 60 -4.40 0.31 -17.99
N ILE A 61 -4.17 0.39 -16.68
CA ILE A 61 -5.21 0.26 -15.66
C ILE A 61 -6.26 1.37 -15.83
N ALA A 62 -5.82 2.61 -15.99
CA ALA A 62 -6.70 3.76 -16.19
C ALA A 62 -7.52 3.64 -17.49
N SER A 63 -6.90 3.19 -18.58
CA SER A 63 -7.60 2.95 -19.86
C SER A 63 -8.66 1.85 -19.75
N ALA A 64 -8.41 0.80 -18.96
CA ALA A 64 -9.33 -0.31 -18.77
C ALA A 64 -10.27 -0.15 -17.57
N ARG A 65 -10.35 1.03 -16.95
CA ARG A 65 -11.02 1.26 -15.65
C ARG A 65 -12.46 0.74 -15.57
N ASN A 66 -13.25 0.90 -16.63
CA ASN A 66 -14.67 0.49 -16.63
C ASN A 66 -14.82 -1.04 -16.65
N ILE A 67 -13.82 -1.75 -17.18
CA ILE A 67 -13.77 -3.21 -17.21
C ILE A 67 -13.19 -3.73 -15.88
N LEU A 68 -12.12 -3.10 -15.39
CA LEU A 68 -11.41 -3.54 -14.19
C LEU A 68 -12.17 -3.25 -12.90
N ALA A 69 -12.84 -2.10 -12.79
CA ALA A 69 -13.47 -1.68 -11.54
C ALA A 69 -14.45 -2.71 -10.93
N PRO A 70 -15.40 -3.31 -11.66
CA PRO A 70 -16.27 -4.33 -11.08
C PRO A 70 -15.52 -5.61 -10.68
N VAL A 71 -14.47 -6.00 -11.41
CA VAL A 71 -13.65 -7.17 -11.09
C VAL A 71 -12.84 -6.94 -9.81
N LEU A 72 -12.21 -5.77 -9.70
CA LEU A 72 -11.44 -5.39 -8.52
C LEU A 72 -12.32 -5.24 -7.28
N LEU A 73 -13.56 -4.74 -7.42
CA LEU A 73 -14.53 -4.73 -6.33
C LEU A 73 -14.82 -6.15 -5.83
N ALA A 74 -15.12 -7.08 -6.74
CA ALA A 74 -15.39 -8.47 -6.36
C ALA A 74 -14.19 -9.14 -5.67
N ILE A 75 -12.96 -8.82 -6.11
CA ILE A 75 -11.73 -9.30 -5.46
C ILE A 75 -11.58 -8.70 -4.06
N LEU A 76 -11.83 -7.40 -3.88
CA LEU A 76 -11.80 -6.73 -2.58
C LEU A 76 -12.80 -7.37 -1.60
N GLU A 77 -14.05 -7.52 -2.01
CA GLU A 77 -15.11 -8.12 -1.18
C GLU A 77 -14.80 -9.58 -0.82
N ALA A 78 -14.32 -10.37 -1.79
CA ALA A 78 -13.89 -11.73 -1.53
C ALA A 78 -12.69 -11.77 -0.57
N GLY A 79 -11.72 -10.87 -0.73
CA GLY A 79 -10.55 -10.78 0.13
C GLY A 79 -10.90 -10.44 1.57
N LEU A 80 -11.81 -9.48 1.79
CA LEU A 80 -12.30 -9.14 3.12
C LEU A 80 -13.07 -10.28 3.77
N ARG A 81 -13.93 -10.97 3.00
CA ARG A 81 -14.70 -12.12 3.50
C ARG A 81 -13.83 -13.32 3.85
N LEU A 82 -12.76 -13.56 3.07
CA LEU A 82 -11.87 -14.72 3.23
C LEU A 82 -10.65 -14.42 4.10
N GLY A 83 -10.41 -13.16 4.47
CA GLY A 83 -9.16 -12.75 5.12
C GLY A 83 -7.93 -12.96 4.23
N TYR A 84 -8.08 -12.82 2.91
CA TYR A 84 -7.06 -13.17 1.92
C TYR A 84 -6.72 -11.98 1.02
N PHE A 85 -5.42 -11.82 0.75
CA PHE A 85 -4.92 -10.89 -0.26
C PHE A 85 -4.05 -11.68 -1.23
N PRO A 86 -4.22 -11.52 -2.56
CA PRO A 86 -3.49 -12.33 -3.53
C PRO A 86 -1.97 -12.31 -3.33
N ASP A 87 -1.35 -13.50 -3.30
CA ASP A 87 0.10 -13.61 -3.08
C ASP A 87 0.92 -12.87 -4.13
N SER A 88 0.48 -12.86 -5.39
CA SER A 88 1.15 -12.12 -6.46
C SER A 88 1.17 -10.62 -6.23
N TRP A 89 0.19 -10.07 -5.48
CA TRP A 89 0.13 -8.65 -5.15
C TRP A 89 0.92 -8.29 -3.89
N ARG A 90 1.36 -9.30 -3.12
CA ARG A 90 2.28 -9.13 -1.98
C ARG A 90 3.74 -8.99 -2.42
N ILE A 91 4.03 -9.23 -3.70
CA ILE A 91 5.36 -9.12 -4.28
C ILE A 91 5.57 -7.69 -4.77
N PHE A 92 6.73 -7.12 -4.47
CA PHE A 92 7.11 -5.77 -4.89
C PHE A 92 8.58 -5.73 -5.33
N ILE A 93 8.90 -4.79 -6.20
CA ILE A 93 10.28 -4.50 -6.61
C ILE A 93 10.83 -3.42 -5.70
N THR A 94 11.99 -3.65 -5.06
CA THR A 94 12.64 -2.60 -4.27
C THR A 94 13.74 -1.91 -5.07
N ALA A 95 13.54 -0.64 -5.41
CA ALA A 95 14.58 0.23 -5.94
C ALA A 95 15.25 1.01 -4.81
N THR A 96 16.59 0.99 -4.74
CA THR A 96 17.34 1.81 -3.77
C THR A 96 17.83 3.11 -4.41
N LEU A 97 17.22 4.23 -4.04
CA LEU A 97 17.55 5.55 -4.57
C LEU A 97 18.49 6.33 -3.64
N ARG A 98 19.33 7.18 -4.22
CA ARG A 98 20.17 8.13 -3.49
C ARG A 98 19.29 9.20 -2.83
N LYS A 99 19.55 9.51 -1.56
CA LYS A 99 18.97 10.67 -0.88
C LYS A 99 19.72 11.92 -1.33
N PRO A 100 19.05 13.02 -1.70
CA PRO A 100 19.73 14.26 -2.09
C PRO A 100 20.53 14.85 -0.93
N GLY A 101 21.59 15.62 -1.26
CA GLY A 101 22.35 16.42 -0.29
C GLY A 101 23.21 15.63 0.70
N LYS A 102 23.53 14.35 0.41
CA LYS A 102 24.44 13.56 1.26
C LYS A 102 25.89 13.77 0.85
N SER A 103 26.75 13.98 1.84
CA SER A 103 28.19 14.21 1.67
C SER A 103 28.97 12.93 1.30
N ASP A 104 28.47 11.76 1.69
CA ASP A 104 29.11 10.47 1.45
C ASP A 104 28.09 9.40 0.99
N TYR A 105 28.25 8.88 -0.24
CA TYR A 105 27.43 7.81 -0.82
C TYR A 105 28.12 6.43 -0.77
N THR A 106 29.12 6.26 0.08
CA THR A 106 29.67 4.95 0.43
C THR A 106 28.85 4.27 1.54
N VAL A 107 28.14 5.06 2.36
CA VAL A 107 27.33 4.56 3.48
C VAL A 107 25.87 4.26 3.09
N PRO A 108 25.25 3.20 3.63
CA PRO A 108 23.85 2.86 3.35
C PRO A 108 22.83 3.95 3.71
N GLY A 109 23.12 4.74 4.75
CA GLY A 109 22.23 5.81 5.23
C GLY A 109 21.97 6.92 4.18
N ALA A 110 22.84 7.03 3.17
CA ALA A 110 22.69 7.95 2.05
C ALA A 110 21.71 7.47 0.96
N TYR A 111 21.07 6.32 1.17
CA TYR A 111 20.09 5.74 0.26
C TYR A 111 18.74 5.53 0.96
N ARG A 112 17.67 5.42 0.17
CA ARG A 112 16.33 5.02 0.61
C ARG A 112 15.81 3.89 -0.27
N PRO A 113 15.29 2.78 0.30
CA PRO A 113 14.52 1.82 -0.48
C PRO A 113 13.16 2.42 -0.84
N ILE A 114 12.65 2.10 -2.03
CA ILE A 114 11.30 2.39 -2.49
C ILE A 114 10.74 1.08 -3.02
N ALA A 115 9.57 0.68 -2.53
CA ALA A 115 8.85 -0.50 -3.00
C ALA A 115 7.88 -0.08 -4.12
N GLU A 116 8.02 -0.70 -5.28
CA GLU A 116 7.07 -0.62 -6.39
C GLU A 116 6.21 -1.88 -6.34
N GLU A 117 4.98 -1.69 -5.86
CA GLU A 117 3.97 -2.73 -5.65
C GLU A 117 3.19 -3.03 -6.92
N GLU A 118 2.40 -4.12 -6.90
CA GLU A 118 1.51 -4.45 -8.01
C GLU A 118 0.38 -3.42 -8.15
N GLY A 119 0.21 -2.87 -9.36
CA GLY A 119 -0.70 -1.74 -9.61
C GLY A 119 -2.16 -2.04 -9.30
N LEU A 120 -2.63 -3.25 -9.65
CA LEU A 120 -4.00 -3.67 -9.33
C LEU A 120 -4.22 -3.85 -7.82
N GLY A 121 -3.23 -4.43 -7.12
CA GLY A 121 -3.23 -4.52 -5.66
C GLY A 121 -3.28 -3.14 -5.03
N LYS A 122 -2.50 -2.19 -5.57
CA LYS A 122 -2.46 -0.81 -5.07
C LYS A 122 -3.78 -0.08 -5.16
N VAL A 123 -4.56 -0.33 -6.22
CA VAL A 123 -5.92 0.24 -6.35
C VAL A 123 -6.80 -0.24 -5.20
N ILE A 124 -6.77 -1.53 -4.88
CA ILE A 124 -7.58 -2.09 -3.80
C ILE A 124 -7.13 -1.57 -2.43
N GLU A 125 -5.82 -1.51 -2.19
CA GLU A 125 -5.28 -0.90 -0.97
C GLU A 125 -5.73 0.54 -0.80
N SER A 126 -5.70 1.33 -1.88
CA SER A 126 -6.14 2.73 -1.86
C SER A 126 -7.61 2.86 -1.47
N VAL A 127 -8.48 1.97 -1.97
CA VAL A 127 -9.91 1.97 -1.60
C VAL A 127 -10.10 1.75 -0.10
N VAL A 128 -9.36 0.79 0.48
CA VAL A 128 -9.45 0.50 1.92
C VAL A 128 -8.82 1.60 2.75
N ALA A 129 -7.69 2.15 2.30
CA ALA A 129 -6.99 3.25 2.97
C ALA A 129 -7.85 4.52 3.02
N ASP A 130 -8.49 4.90 1.91
CA ASP A 130 -9.40 6.03 1.84
C ASP A 130 -10.55 5.88 2.84
N TRP A 131 -11.18 4.70 2.87
CA TRP A 131 -12.26 4.42 3.81
C TRP A 131 -11.80 4.48 5.27
N LEU A 132 -10.65 3.88 5.59
CA LEU A 132 -10.10 3.89 6.95
C LEU A 132 -9.74 5.30 7.40
N SER A 133 -9.19 6.11 6.50
CA SER A 133 -8.82 7.50 6.77
C SER A 133 -10.08 8.33 7.07
N GLU A 134 -11.10 8.24 6.21
CA GLU A 134 -12.38 8.93 6.42
C GLU A 134 -13.04 8.49 7.73
N PHE A 135 -13.02 7.18 8.03
CA PHE A 135 -13.56 6.65 9.27
C PHE A 135 -12.83 7.17 10.50
N ALA A 136 -11.50 7.16 10.49
CA ALA A 136 -10.66 7.62 11.60
C ALA A 136 -10.83 9.13 11.85
N GLU A 137 -10.96 9.93 10.80
CA GLU A 137 -11.23 11.37 10.89
C GLU A 137 -12.63 11.64 11.46
N ARG A 138 -13.66 11.01 10.90
CA ARG A 138 -15.06 11.22 11.33
C ARG A 138 -15.31 10.81 12.78
N THR A 139 -14.61 9.78 13.25
CA THR A 139 -14.75 9.27 14.62
C THR A 139 -13.79 9.94 15.62
N GLY A 140 -12.92 10.85 15.15
CA GLY A 140 -11.94 11.51 16.01
C GLY A 140 -10.89 10.55 16.59
N MET A 141 -10.62 9.42 15.91
CA MET A 141 -9.59 8.46 16.33
C MET A 141 -8.17 9.00 16.15
N LEU A 142 -7.99 10.00 15.30
CA LEU A 142 -6.70 10.66 15.10
C LEU A 142 -6.46 11.73 16.16
N SER A 143 -5.23 11.80 16.67
CA SER A 143 -4.80 12.89 17.55
C SER A 143 -4.84 14.22 16.82
N LYS A 144 -5.17 15.31 17.53
CA LYS A 144 -5.09 16.68 17.00
C LYS A 144 -3.68 17.09 16.54
N ASN A 145 -2.66 16.35 16.98
CA ASN A 145 -1.26 16.56 16.62
C ASN A 145 -0.75 15.56 15.56
N GLN A 146 -1.64 14.80 14.91
CA GLN A 146 -1.27 13.94 13.80
C GLN A 146 -1.27 14.76 12.49
N PHE A 147 -0.09 14.90 11.88
CA PHE A 147 0.11 15.67 10.63
C PHE A 147 0.62 14.80 9.47
N GLY A 148 1.01 13.55 9.75
CA GLY A 148 1.45 12.60 8.73
C GLY A 148 0.28 11.84 8.14
N GLY A 149 0.41 11.48 6.86
CA GLY A 149 -0.43 10.50 6.16
C GLY A 149 0.26 9.16 5.99
#